data_AF-A0A310SPF5-F1
#
_entry.id   AF-A0A310SPF5-F1
#
_cell.length_a   1.000
_cell.length_b   1.000
_cell.length_c   1.000
_cell.angle_alpha   90.00
_cell.angle_beta   90.00
_cell.angle_gamma   90.00
#
_symmetry.space_group_name_H-M   'P 1'
#
loop_
_entity.id
_entity.type
_entity.pdbx_description
1 polymer ?
#
loop_
_entity_poly.entity_id
_entity_poly.type
_entity_poly.pdbx_seq_one_letter_code
_entity_poly.pdbx_strand_id
1 'polypeptide(L)'
;VLIYQDYVLKRCIHTSTVLNKTQAGRYRPKIKLSQALTYEMANGPHHIADRKSWNSWNTSNIKDGNRPAETAIEDIFIRNFINGTWYGLFASEIIIKRQHNIIRIVGLIYRKVYPNKIYFLIGFTEELLSFWLHCPVKINIFLYYNKMF
;
A
#
# COMPACT_ATOMS: atom_id res chain seq x y z
N VAL A 1 1.73 66.27 20.95
CA VAL A 1 2.82 65.25 21.07
C VAL A 1 2.66 64.29 19.91
N LEU A 2 3.53 64.41 18.90
CA LEU A 2 3.53 63.55 17.72
C LEU A 2 4.19 62.21 18.12
N ILE A 3 3.46 61.11 18.02
CA ILE A 3 4.05 59.76 18.14
C ILE A 3 4.24 59.24 16.73
N TYR A 4 5.45 59.45 16.20
CA TYR A 4 5.95 58.75 15.03
C TYR A 4 6.16 57.29 15.45
N GLN A 5 5.44 56.36 14.84
CA GLN A 5 5.70 54.94 15.03
C GLN A 5 5.97 54.28 13.69
N ASP A 6 7.23 54.40 13.25
CA ASP A 6 7.78 53.59 12.17
C ASP A 6 7.94 52.15 12.66
N TYR A 7 6.89 51.34 12.48
CA TYR A 7 7.00 49.90 12.57
C TYR A 7 7.76 49.39 11.35
N VAL A 8 9.10 49.39 11.43
CA VAL A 8 9.95 48.66 10.50
C VAL A 8 9.64 47.17 10.65
N LEU A 9 8.76 46.65 9.79
CA LEU A 9 8.59 45.21 9.58
C LEU A 9 9.93 44.66 9.07
N LYS A 10 10.77 44.14 9.98
CA LYS A 10 11.94 43.35 9.59
C LYS A 10 11.46 42.11 8.83
N ARG A 11 11.46 42.18 7.51
CA ARG A 11 11.37 41.01 6.63
C ARG A 11 12.67 40.23 6.78
N CYS A 12 12.68 39.23 7.65
CA CYS A 12 13.78 38.29 7.75
C CYS A 12 13.81 37.45 6.46
N ILE A 13 14.83 37.66 5.62
CA ILE A 13 15.09 36.81 4.46
C ILE A 13 15.73 35.53 4.99
N HIS A 14 15.03 34.42 4.87
CA HIS A 14 15.56 33.12 5.24
C HIS A 14 16.58 32.68 4.17
N THR A 15 17.88 32.78 4.48
CA THR A 15 18.99 32.49 3.55
C THR A 15 19.47 31.03 3.55
N SER A 16 18.85 30.14 4.34
CA SER A 16 19.26 28.73 4.32
C SER A 16 18.66 28.01 3.10
N THR A 17 19.46 27.14 2.49
CA THR A 17 19.06 26.32 1.35
C THR A 17 17.87 25.43 1.72
N VAL A 18 16.84 25.36 0.87
CA VAL A 18 15.68 24.47 1.09
C VAL A 18 16.19 23.03 1.17
N LEU A 19 15.98 22.39 2.33
CA LEU A 19 16.30 20.97 2.53
C LEU A 19 15.32 20.11 1.75
N ASN A 20 15.60 19.82 0.48
CA ASN A 20 14.76 18.96 -0.37
C ASN A 20 15.05 17.47 -0.12
N LYS A 21 14.76 16.97 1.08
CA LYS A 21 14.86 15.53 1.39
C LYS A 21 13.53 14.83 1.14
N THR A 22 13.40 14.15 0.01
CA THR A 22 12.20 13.34 -0.33
C THR A 22 11.96 12.24 0.71
N GLN A 23 10.83 12.28 1.42
CA GLN A 23 10.45 11.27 2.44
C GLN A 23 9.46 10.21 1.93
N ALA A 24 8.81 10.45 0.79
CA ALA A 24 7.77 9.56 0.27
C ALA A 24 8.31 8.16 -0.02
N GLY A 25 7.63 7.13 0.51
CA GLY A 25 7.93 5.71 0.25
C GLY A 25 9.33 5.27 0.68
N ARG A 26 9.94 5.93 1.68
CA ARG A 26 11.25 5.56 2.23
C ARG A 26 11.14 5.26 3.71
N TYR A 27 11.69 4.12 4.13
CA TYR A 27 11.85 3.80 5.56
C TYR A 27 13.11 4.48 6.09
N ARG A 28 12.97 5.24 7.17
CA ARG A 28 14.09 5.95 7.80
C ARG A 28 14.99 4.96 8.53
N PRO A 29 16.32 4.94 8.25
CA PRO A 29 17.24 4.06 8.95
C PRO A 29 17.31 4.43 10.44
N LYS A 30 17.26 3.41 11.30
CA LYS A 30 17.43 3.55 12.75
C LYS A 30 18.91 3.47 13.11
N ILE A 31 19.35 4.35 14.02
CA ILE A 31 20.75 4.38 14.47
C ILE A 31 21.03 3.12 15.29
N LYS A 32 22.08 2.37 14.92
CA LYS A 32 22.58 1.17 15.62
C LYS A 32 21.57 0.02 15.78
N LEU A 33 20.54 -0.05 14.93
CA LEU A 33 19.51 -1.11 14.96
C LEU A 33 19.29 -1.66 13.56
N SER A 34 19.37 -2.98 13.40
CA SER A 34 18.96 -3.66 12.16
C SER A 34 17.44 -3.60 12.03
N GLN A 35 16.95 -3.02 10.93
CA GLN A 35 15.52 -3.00 10.63
C GLN A 35 15.18 -4.12 9.66
N ALA A 36 14.31 -5.03 10.07
CA ALA A 36 13.72 -6.03 9.19
C ALA A 36 12.76 -5.33 8.21
N LEU A 37 13.13 -5.30 6.93
CA LEU A 37 12.34 -4.71 5.84
C LEU A 37 12.09 -5.77 4.79
N THR A 38 10.87 -5.81 4.25
CA THR A 38 10.58 -6.63 3.08
C THR A 38 11.22 -6.03 1.83
N TYR A 39 11.32 -6.84 0.77
CA TYR A 39 11.82 -6.38 -0.53
C TYR A 39 11.09 -5.13 -1.04
N GLU A 40 9.76 -5.09 -0.91
CA GLU A 40 8.93 -3.96 -1.33
C GLU A 40 9.18 -2.69 -0.52
N MET A 41 9.47 -2.83 0.78
CA MET A 41 9.77 -1.73 1.69
C MET A 41 11.20 -1.17 1.51
N ALA A 42 12.17 -2.03 1.18
CA ALA A 42 13.57 -1.65 1.00
C ALA A 42 13.78 -0.79 -0.26
N ASN A 43 12.95 -0.97 -1.29
CA ASN A 43 13.06 -0.24 -2.55
C ASN A 43 12.20 1.03 -2.55
N GLY A 44 12.84 2.20 -2.69
CA GLY A 44 12.14 3.47 -2.80
C GLY A 44 11.32 3.65 -4.09
N PRO A 45 10.48 4.69 -4.21
CA PRO A 45 9.50 4.84 -5.30
C PRO A 45 10.11 4.97 -6.70
N HIS A 46 11.33 5.49 -6.81
CA HIS A 46 12.04 5.67 -8.09
C HIS A 46 12.53 4.35 -8.69
N HIS A 47 12.52 3.25 -7.93
CA HIS A 47 12.85 1.92 -8.45
C HIS A 47 11.61 1.15 -8.91
N ILE A 48 10.43 1.78 -8.95
CA ILE A 48 9.23 1.20 -9.59
C ILE A 48 9.51 1.04 -11.08
N ALA A 49 9.21 -0.15 -11.61
CA ALA A 49 9.52 -0.63 -12.96
C ALA A 49 10.98 -1.02 -13.23
N ASP A 50 11.91 -0.77 -12.30
CA ASP A 50 13.31 -1.23 -12.40
C ASP A 50 13.55 -2.45 -11.50
N ARG A 51 13.43 -2.26 -10.18
CA ARG A 51 13.59 -3.33 -9.19
C ARG A 51 12.24 -3.86 -8.73
N LYS A 52 11.36 -2.96 -8.30
CA LYS A 52 10.02 -3.30 -7.81
C LYS A 52 8.97 -3.12 -8.90
N SER A 53 7.92 -3.93 -8.84
CA SER A 53 6.81 -3.85 -9.77
C SER A 53 5.59 -3.15 -9.15
N TRP A 54 4.43 -3.26 -9.80
CA TRP A 54 3.17 -2.72 -9.31
C TRP A 54 2.42 -3.75 -8.45
N ASN A 55 1.83 -3.27 -7.36
CA ASN A 55 1.00 -4.07 -6.45
C ASN A 55 -0.44 -4.25 -6.94
N SER A 56 -0.86 -3.52 -7.97
CA SER A 56 -2.14 -3.69 -8.66
C SER A 56 -1.91 -3.72 -10.15
N TRP A 57 -2.48 -4.73 -10.81
CA TRP A 57 -2.42 -4.93 -12.26
C TRP A 57 -3.82 -4.84 -12.84
N ASN A 58 -4.06 -3.83 -13.68
CA ASN A 58 -5.32 -3.58 -14.36
C ASN A 58 -5.07 -2.82 -15.68
N THR A 59 -6.11 -2.63 -16.47
CA THR A 59 -6.07 -1.89 -17.75
C THR A 59 -6.58 -0.45 -17.62
N SER A 60 -6.96 0.01 -16.42
CA SER A 60 -7.68 1.27 -16.21
C SER A 60 -6.80 2.50 -16.42
N ASN A 61 -5.49 2.39 -16.16
CA ASN A 61 -4.52 3.49 -16.31
C ASN A 61 -3.79 3.50 -17.66
N ILE A 62 -4.18 2.63 -18.60
CA ILE A 62 -3.69 2.69 -19.97
C ILE A 62 -4.30 3.94 -20.64
N LYS A 63 -3.67 4.45 -21.70
CA LYS A 63 -4.26 5.50 -22.54
C LYS A 63 -5.67 5.06 -22.98
N ASP A 64 -6.66 5.91 -22.74
CA ASP A 64 -8.09 5.63 -23.00
C ASP A 64 -8.67 4.46 -22.18
N GLY A 65 -8.04 4.15 -21.04
CA GLY A 65 -8.48 3.13 -20.09
C GLY A 65 -9.78 3.50 -19.37
N ASN A 66 -10.54 2.48 -19.01
CA ASN A 66 -11.86 2.66 -18.41
C ASN A 66 -11.78 2.84 -16.88
N ARG A 67 -12.57 3.76 -16.33
CA ARG A 67 -12.85 3.92 -14.88
C ARG A 67 -11.60 3.87 -13.96
N PRO A 68 -10.56 4.71 -14.18
CA PRO A 68 -9.35 4.71 -13.35
C PRO A 68 -9.62 5.08 -11.89
N ALA A 69 -10.49 6.07 -11.65
CA ALA A 69 -10.81 6.54 -10.30
C ALA A 69 -11.53 5.46 -9.47
N GLU A 70 -12.53 4.79 -10.05
CA GLU A 70 -13.32 3.77 -9.37
C GLU A 70 -12.46 2.54 -9.06
N THR A 71 -11.65 2.10 -10.03
CA THR A 71 -10.70 1.00 -9.82
C THR A 71 -9.74 1.28 -8.66
N ALA A 72 -9.25 2.52 -8.54
CA ALA A 72 -8.36 2.91 -7.46
C ALA A 72 -9.05 2.89 -6.08
N ILE A 73 -10.30 3.36 -6.01
CA ILE A 73 -11.10 3.35 -4.77
C ILE A 73 -11.37 1.90 -4.33
N GLU A 74 -11.77 1.05 -5.25
CA GLU A 74 -11.99 -0.38 -4.98
C GLU A 74 -10.71 -1.07 -4.50
N ASP A 75 -9.56 -0.80 -5.13
CA ASP A 75 -8.28 -1.39 -4.72
C ASP A 75 -7.86 -0.94 -3.30
N ILE A 76 -8.08 0.33 -2.94
CA ILE A 76 -7.83 0.84 -1.59
C ILE A 76 -8.79 0.17 -0.59
N PHE A 77 -10.07 0.04 -0.95
CA PHE A 77 -11.05 -0.66 -0.13
C PHE A 77 -10.65 -2.11 0.14
N ILE A 78 -10.30 -2.87 -0.89
CA ILE A 78 -9.86 -4.27 -0.76
C ILE A 78 -8.65 -4.37 0.18
N ARG A 79 -7.66 -3.46 0.05
CA ARG A 79 -6.47 -3.44 0.93
C ARG A 79 -6.83 -3.20 2.38
N ASN A 80 -7.69 -2.22 2.65
CA ASN A 80 -8.13 -1.91 4.01
C ASN A 80 -8.97 -3.04 4.61
N PHE A 81 -9.89 -3.60 3.81
CA PHE A 81 -10.73 -4.72 4.21
C PHE A 81 -9.88 -5.95 4.57
N ILE A 82 -8.90 -6.29 3.74
CA ILE A 82 -8.00 -7.42 4.02
C ILE A 82 -7.13 -7.16 5.24
N ASN A 83 -6.59 -5.95 5.41
CA ASN A 83 -5.80 -5.62 6.59
C ASN A 83 -6.61 -5.73 7.89
N GLY A 84 -7.91 -5.40 7.85
CA GLY A 84 -8.82 -5.55 8.98
C GLY A 84 -9.22 -7.00 9.25
N THR A 85 -9.60 -7.75 8.22
CA THR A 85 -10.09 -9.14 8.36
C THR A 85 -8.98 -10.15 8.60
N TRP A 86 -7.84 -10.00 7.92
CA TRP A 86 -6.66 -10.86 8.02
C TRP A 86 -5.57 -10.24 8.90
N TYR A 87 -5.97 -9.81 10.10
CA TYR A 87 -5.13 -9.04 11.00
C TYR A 87 -3.82 -9.76 11.36
N GLY A 88 -2.68 -9.16 10.98
CA GLY A 88 -1.34 -9.67 11.31
C GLY A 88 -0.98 -11.03 10.72
N LEU A 89 -1.75 -11.50 9.73
CA LEU A 89 -1.52 -12.76 9.03
C LEU A 89 -0.68 -12.60 7.76
N PHE A 90 -0.88 -11.51 7.01
CA PHE A 90 -0.08 -11.23 5.81
C PHE A 90 1.36 -10.85 6.17
N ALA A 91 2.31 -11.42 5.43
CA ALA A 91 3.74 -11.18 5.56
C ALA A 91 4.24 -10.00 4.72
N SER A 92 3.61 -9.78 3.56
CA SER A 92 3.91 -8.72 2.60
C SER A 92 2.64 -7.97 2.22
N GLU A 93 2.76 -6.87 1.47
CA GLU A 93 1.62 -6.25 0.83
C GLU A 93 0.91 -7.23 -0.12
N ILE A 94 -0.41 -7.07 -0.24
CA ILE A 94 -1.21 -7.88 -1.18
C ILE A 94 -1.04 -7.40 -2.62
N ILE A 95 -1.08 -8.36 -3.55
CA ILE A 95 -1.05 -8.13 -4.98
C ILE A 95 -2.46 -8.34 -5.53
N ILE A 96 -2.99 -7.33 -6.22
CA ILE A 96 -4.31 -7.39 -6.85
C ILE A 96 -4.11 -7.51 -8.35
N LYS A 97 -4.77 -8.48 -8.98
CA LYS A 97 -4.75 -8.68 -10.43
C LYS A 97 -6.18 -8.69 -10.94
N ARG A 98 -6.50 -7.78 -11.85
CA ARG A 98 -7.80 -7.71 -12.51
C ARG A 98 -7.67 -8.28 -13.91
N GLN A 99 -8.41 -9.36 -14.16
CA GLN A 99 -8.47 -10.02 -15.45
C GLN A 99 -9.92 -10.01 -15.92
N HIS A 100 -10.24 -9.10 -16.84
CA HIS A 100 -11.63 -8.84 -17.22
C HIS A 100 -12.48 -8.55 -15.95
N ASN A 101 -13.59 -9.26 -15.77
CA ASN A 101 -14.50 -9.13 -14.63
C ASN A 101 -14.03 -9.90 -13.37
N ILE A 102 -12.88 -10.60 -13.40
CA ILE A 102 -12.41 -11.38 -12.26
C ILE A 102 -11.34 -10.60 -11.51
N ILE A 103 -11.51 -10.45 -10.20
CA ILE A 103 -10.50 -9.90 -9.31
C ILE A 103 -9.78 -11.04 -8.60
N ARG A 104 -8.49 -11.21 -8.89
CA ARG A 104 -7.61 -12.17 -8.19
C ARG A 104 -6.77 -11.43 -7.17
N ILE A 105 -6.95 -11.77 -5.92
CA ILE A 105 -6.17 -11.24 -4.81
C ILE A 105 -5.13 -12.30 -4.44
N VAL A 106 -3.88 -11.90 -4.34
CA VAL A 106 -2.76 -12.79 -4.04
C VAL A 106 -1.98 -12.23 -2.87
N GLY A 107 -1.57 -13.08 -1.93
CA GLY A 107 -0.61 -12.65 -0.92
C GLY A 107 0.06 -13.78 -0.15
N LEU A 108 1.12 -13.40 0.56
CA LEU A 108 1.93 -14.28 1.39
C LEU A 108 1.43 -14.21 2.82
N ILE A 109 1.15 -15.37 3.43
CA ILE A 109 0.65 -15.45 4.81
C ILE A 109 1.59 -16.21 5.74
N TYR A 110 1.66 -15.78 6.98
CA TYR A 110 2.28 -16.53 8.06
C TYR A 110 1.35 -17.64 8.57
N ARG A 111 1.91 -18.82 8.85
CA ARG A 111 1.16 -19.94 9.45
C ARG A 111 0.96 -19.74 10.96
N LYS A 112 0.20 -18.71 11.34
CA LYS A 112 -0.14 -18.42 12.76
C LYS A 112 -1.47 -19.05 13.21
N VAL A 113 -2.31 -19.45 12.25
CA VAL A 113 -3.69 -19.89 12.50
C VAL A 113 -3.90 -21.28 11.90
N TYR A 114 -4.80 -22.06 12.50
CA TYR A 114 -5.19 -23.38 11.99
C TYR A 114 -5.79 -23.30 10.57
N PRO A 115 -5.52 -24.30 9.72
CA PRO A 115 -6.00 -24.32 8.33
C PRO A 115 -7.50 -24.12 8.19
N ASN A 116 -8.32 -24.70 9.08
CA ASN A 116 -9.78 -24.60 9.00
C ASN A 116 -10.27 -23.15 9.07
N LYS A 117 -9.67 -22.32 9.93
CA LYS A 117 -10.02 -20.90 10.04
C LYS A 117 -9.54 -20.12 8.82
N ILE A 118 -8.40 -20.52 8.22
CA ILE A 118 -7.91 -19.91 6.98
C ILE A 118 -8.88 -20.21 5.84
N TYR A 119 -9.30 -21.46 5.65
CA TYR A 119 -10.29 -21.82 4.63
C TYR A 119 -11.63 -21.11 4.83
N PHE A 120 -12.08 -20.97 6.08
CA PHE A 120 -13.25 -20.16 6.42
C PHE A 120 -13.07 -18.70 5.99
N LEU A 121 -11.94 -18.08 6.34
CA LEU A 121 -11.66 -16.69 5.96
C LEU A 121 -11.57 -16.51 4.45
N ILE A 122 -11.02 -17.48 3.70
CA ILE A 122 -11.00 -17.45 2.24
C ILE A 122 -12.44 -17.39 1.71
N GLY A 123 -13.29 -18.34 2.10
CA GLY A 123 -14.69 -18.37 1.65
C GLY A 123 -15.46 -17.12 2.05
N PHE A 124 -15.30 -16.67 3.30
CA PHE A 124 -15.92 -15.44 3.79
C PHE A 124 -15.53 -14.21 2.97
N THR A 125 -14.24 -14.06 2.67
CA THR A 125 -13.75 -12.88 1.95
C THR A 125 -14.06 -12.93 0.46
N GLU A 126 -14.06 -14.12 -0.17
CA GLU A 126 -14.49 -14.28 -1.57
C GLU A 126 -15.97 -13.92 -1.74
N GLU A 127 -16.85 -14.49 -0.92
CA GLU A 127 -18.30 -14.24 -1.02
C GLU A 127 -18.64 -12.77 -0.73
N LEU A 128 -18.15 -12.22 0.38
CA LEU A 128 -18.48 -10.84 0.77
C LEU A 128 -18.02 -9.82 -0.27
N LEU A 129 -16.78 -9.94 -0.77
CA LEU A 129 -16.29 -9.03 -1.80
C LEU A 129 -17.00 -9.24 -3.14
N SER A 130 -17.40 -10.48 -3.46
CA SER A 130 -18.16 -10.77 -4.68
C SER A 130 -19.54 -10.10 -4.66
N PHE A 131 -20.23 -10.12 -3.53
CA PHE A 131 -21.51 -9.42 -3.37
C PHE A 131 -21.36 -7.90 -3.41
N TRP A 132 -20.31 -7.36 -2.79
CA TRP A 132 -20.10 -5.91 -2.72
C TRP A 132 -19.67 -5.29 -4.05
N LEU A 133 -18.73 -5.93 -4.75
CA LEU A 133 -18.17 -5.42 -6.00
C LEU A 133 -18.92 -5.91 -7.24
N HIS A 134 -19.97 -6.73 -7.07
CA HIS A 134 -20.76 -7.34 -8.14
C HIS A 134 -19.91 -8.09 -9.19
N CYS A 135 -18.78 -8.66 -8.76
CA CYS A 135 -17.86 -9.36 -9.63
C CYS A 135 -17.22 -10.56 -8.92
N PRO A 136 -16.89 -11.65 -9.62
CA PRO A 136 -16.26 -12.81 -9.01
C PRO A 136 -14.86 -12.49 -8.47
N VAL A 137 -14.69 -12.72 -7.17
CA VAL A 137 -13.40 -12.53 -6.47
C VAL A 137 -12.79 -13.89 -6.12
N LYS A 138 -11.47 -14.01 -6.34
CA LYS A 138 -10.69 -15.20 -5.98
C LYS A 138 -9.45 -14.85 -5.18
N ILE A 139 -9.26 -15.50 -4.04
CA ILE A 139 -8.13 -15.27 -3.14
C ILE A 139 -7.16 -16.46 -3.24
N ASN A 140 -5.93 -16.17 -3.64
CA ASN A 140 -4.83 -17.13 -3.66
C ASN A 140 -3.83 -16.77 -2.57
N ILE A 141 -3.61 -17.69 -1.64
CA ILE A 141 -2.66 -17.53 -0.55
C ILE A 141 -1.48 -18.46 -0.74
N PHE A 142 -0.28 -17.99 -0.37
CA PHE A 142 0.90 -18.82 -0.25
C PHE A 142 1.38 -18.82 1.19
N LEU A 143 1.64 -20.02 1.71
CA LEU A 143 2.14 -20.21 3.07
C LEU A 143 3.64 -19.94 3.10
N TYR A 144 4.03 -19.10 4.06
CA TYR A 144 5.43 -18.84 4.36
C TYR A 144 5.73 -19.26 5.80
N TYR A 145 6.75 -20.09 5.98
CA TYR A 145 7.06 -20.76 7.25
C TYR A 145 7.90 -19.90 8.20
N ASN A 146 8.80 -19.08 7.66
CA ASN A 146 9.72 -18.24 8.45
C ASN A 146 9.17 -16.81 8.56
N LYS A 147 9.74 -15.98 9.44
CA LYS A 147 9.47 -14.54 9.39
C LYS A 147 10.20 -13.95 8.19
N MET A 148 9.54 -13.09 7.41
CA MET A 148 10.20 -12.36 6.32
C MET A 148 11.02 -11.25 6.99
N PHE A 149 12.23 -11.63 7.43
CA PHE A 149 13.21 -10.85 8.21
C PHE A 149 12.88 -10.66 9.72
#